data_AF-A0A842Q299-F1
#
_entry.id   AF-A0A842Q299-F1
#
_cell.length_a   1.000
_cell.length_b   1.000
_cell.length_c   1.000
_cell.angle_alpha   90.00
_cell.angle_beta   90.00
_cell.angle_gamma   90.00
#
_symmetry.space_group_name_H-M   'P 1'
#
loop_
_entity.id
_entity.type
_entity.pdbx_description
1 polymer ?
#
loop_
_entity_poly.entity_id
_entity_poly.type
_entity_poly.pdbx_seq_one_letter_code
_entity_poly.pdbx_strand_id
1 'polypeptide(L)'
;MIKLLPECSKCGSPVTDSLETEIEQHGKVKTGHYTDGIWMCHDCIESEEAKKKGKGANDSSPSIDQCDSIGVASASDVSPNTPRADET
;
A
#
# COMPACT_ATOMS: atom_id res chain seq x y z
N MET A 1 8.90 14.14 29.18
CA MET A 1 7.73 14.72 28.50
C MET A 1 7.08 13.62 27.69
N ILE A 2 5.87 13.22 28.05
CA ILE A 2 5.13 12.24 27.25
C ILE A 2 4.54 13.05 26.09
N LYS A 3 5.13 12.97 24.89
CA LYS A 3 4.50 13.50 23.68
C LYS A 3 3.28 12.59 23.41
N LEU A 4 2.14 12.92 24.00
CA LEU A 4 0.86 12.27 23.68
C LEU A 4 0.46 12.78 22.31
N LEU A 5 0.90 12.05 21.28
CA LEU A 5 0.46 12.30 19.92
C LEU A 5 -1.05 11.99 19.87
N PRO A 6 -1.85 12.84 19.23
CA PRO A 6 -3.25 12.54 19.04
C PRO A 6 -3.41 11.26 18.23
N GLU A 7 -4.55 10.58 18.37
CA GLU A 7 -4.84 9.34 17.67
C GLU A 7 -5.97 9.54 16.67
N CYS A 8 -5.90 8.83 15.54
CA CYS A 8 -6.94 8.84 14.54
C CYS A 8 -8.20 8.20 15.12
N SER A 9 -9.33 8.91 15.10
CA SER A 9 -10.58 8.40 15.66
C SER A 9 -11.17 7.19 14.92
N LYS A 10 -10.69 6.89 13.71
CA LYS A 10 -11.19 5.77 12.88
C LYS A 10 -10.39 4.48 13.09
N CYS A 11 -9.07 4.57 13.20
CA CYS A 11 -8.18 3.40 13.28
C CYS A 11 -7.31 3.35 14.54
N GLY A 12 -7.35 4.37 15.39
CA GLY A 12 -6.53 4.47 16.62
C GLY A 12 -5.04 4.67 16.37
N SER A 13 -4.61 4.87 15.12
CA SER A 13 -3.19 5.09 14.82
C SER A 13 -2.75 6.48 15.30
N PRO A 14 -1.54 6.62 15.86
CA PRO A 14 -1.02 7.92 16.28
C PRO A 14 -0.82 8.81 15.05
N VAL A 15 -1.27 10.05 15.16
CA VAL A 15 -1.27 11.05 14.11
C VAL A 15 -0.63 12.35 14.56
N THR A 16 -0.13 13.11 13.59
CA THR A 16 0.48 14.42 13.79
C THR A 16 0.16 15.30 12.59
N ASP A 17 0.02 16.61 12.77
CA ASP A 17 -0.01 17.56 11.65
C ASP A 17 1.39 17.99 11.20
N SER A 18 2.42 17.67 12.00
CA SER A 18 3.80 18.08 11.73
C SER A 18 4.57 16.99 10.98
N LEU A 19 4.87 17.26 9.69
CA LEU A 19 5.70 16.39 8.85
C LEU A 19 7.06 16.06 9.51
N GLU A 20 7.66 17.04 10.20
CA GLU A 20 8.94 16.86 10.92
C GLU A 20 8.88 15.70 11.92
N THR A 21 7.76 15.54 12.64
CA THR A 21 7.58 14.47 13.62
C THR A 21 7.30 13.10 13.00
N GLU A 22 6.76 13.04 11.78
CA GLU A 22 6.64 11.80 11.01
C GLU A 22 8.01 11.27 10.59
N ILE A 23 8.87 12.18 10.10
CA ILE A 23 10.23 11.87 9.65
C ILE A 23 11.13 11.51 10.84
N GLU A 24 11.04 12.26 11.95
CA GLU A 24 11.80 12.01 13.20
C GLU A 24 11.47 10.63 13.79
N GLN A 25 10.23 10.16 13.62
CA GLN A 25 9.79 8.85 14.11
C GLN A 25 9.80 7.74 13.05
N HIS A 26 10.47 7.96 11.91
CA HIS A 26 10.62 6.95 10.86
C HIS A 26 9.29 6.34 10.38
N GLY A 27 8.21 7.13 10.32
CA GLY A 27 6.88 6.63 9.91
C GLY A 27 6.13 5.83 10.98
N LYS A 28 6.56 5.85 12.25
CA LYS A 28 5.74 5.31 13.36
C LYS A 28 4.49 6.12 13.66
N VAL A 29 4.48 7.41 13.31
CA VAL A 29 3.31 8.29 13.40
C VAL A 29 2.90 8.65 11.98
N LYS A 30 1.60 8.66 11.72
CA LYS A 30 1.06 9.02 10.40
C LYS A 30 0.73 10.50 10.34
N THR A 31 0.85 11.09 9.15
CA THR A 31 0.31 12.42 8.91
C THR A 31 -1.22 12.39 8.98
N GLY A 32 -1.79 13.29 9.77
CA GLY A 32 -3.23 13.42 9.95
C GLY A 32 -3.67 14.88 10.00
N HIS A 33 -4.96 15.10 9.81
CA HIS A 33 -5.59 16.40 9.91
C HIS A 33 -6.59 16.42 11.06
N TYR A 34 -6.66 17.55 11.74
CA TYR A 34 -7.72 17.85 12.68
C TYR A 34 -8.89 18.50 11.95
N THR A 35 -10.00 17.78 11.84
CA THR A 35 -11.21 18.17 11.09
C THR A 35 -12.45 17.79 11.90
N ASP A 36 -13.47 18.66 11.93
CA ASP A 36 -14.71 18.44 12.70
C ASP A 36 -14.49 18.15 14.20
N GLY A 37 -13.40 18.68 14.77
CA GLY A 37 -13.05 18.45 16.18
C GLY A 37 -12.40 17.10 16.45
N ILE A 38 -12.05 16.33 15.41
CA ILE A 38 -11.54 14.97 15.49
C ILE A 38 -10.25 14.85 14.67
N TRP A 39 -9.28 14.09 15.17
CA TRP A 39 -8.08 13.74 14.42
C TRP A 39 -8.34 12.57 13.48
N MET A 40 -7.98 12.73 12.21
CA MET A 40 -8.07 11.69 11.19
C MET A 40 -6.75 11.56 10.41
N CYS A 41 -6.26 10.33 10.23
CA CYS A 41 -5.11 10.06 9.37
C CYS A 41 -5.48 10.17 7.89
N HIS A 42 -4.49 10.46 7.06
CA HIS A 42 -4.68 10.61 5.61
C HIS A 42 -5.41 9.41 4.98
N ASP A 43 -5.01 8.17 5.31
CA ASP A 43 -5.65 6.95 4.77
C ASP A 43 -7.16 6.89 5.05
N CYS A 44 -7.59 7.33 6.25
CA CYS A 44 -8.99 7.32 6.64
C CYS A 44 -9.77 8.44 5.97
N ILE A 45 -9.15 9.60 5.75
CA ILE A 45 -9.78 10.70 5.01
C ILE A 45 -10.00 10.27 3.56
N GLU A 46 -8.97 9.74 2.90
CA GLU A 46 -9.09 9.22 1.52
C GLU A 46 -10.13 8.11 1.42
N SER A 47 -10.17 7.19 2.38
CA SER A 47 -11.16 6.11 2.42
C SER A 47 -12.60 6.61 2.55
N GLU A 48 -12.85 7.65 3.35
CA GLU A 48 -14.20 8.21 3.52
C GLU A 48 -14.64 9.01 2.29
N GLU A 49 -13.71 9.72 1.64
CA GLU A 49 -13.96 10.45 0.40
C GLU A 49 -14.17 9.51 -0.79
N ALA A 50 -13.43 8.39 -0.84
CA ALA A 50 -13.63 7.33 -1.83
C ALA A 50 -15.02 6.69 -1.71
N LYS A 51 -15.55 6.51 -0.49
CA LYS A 51 -16.92 6.00 -0.28
C LYS A 51 -18.00 6.97 -0.74
N LYS A 52 -17.78 8.28 -0.67
CA LYS A 52 -18.72 9.30 -1.17
C LYS A 52 -18.69 9.41 -2.70
N LYS A 53 -17.52 9.21 -3.31
CA LYS A 53 -17.34 9.13 -4.77
C LYS A 53 -17.41 7.69 -5.27
N GLY A 54 -18.61 7.11 -5.16
CA GLY A 54 -19.02 6.04 -6.04
C GLY A 54 -18.84 4.63 -5.48
N LYS A 55 -19.91 3.86 -5.65
CA LYS A 55 -19.87 2.42 -5.91
C LYS A 55 -18.81 2.14 -6.97
N GLY A 56 -17.60 1.81 -6.54
CA GLY A 56 -16.56 1.17 -7.32
C GLY A 56 -16.02 0.05 -6.48
N ALA A 57 -16.86 -0.96 -6.21
CA ALA A 57 -16.39 -2.23 -5.70
C ALA A 57 -15.48 -2.86 -6.76
N ASN A 58 -14.18 -2.55 -6.70
CA ASN A 58 -13.20 -3.51 -7.14
C ASN A 58 -12.95 -4.38 -5.92
N ASP A 59 -13.75 -5.44 -5.84
CA ASP A 59 -13.42 -6.65 -5.11
C ASP A 59 -12.10 -7.16 -5.69
N SER A 60 -10.98 -6.64 -5.19
CA SER A 60 -9.70 -7.30 -5.35
C SER A 60 -9.67 -8.46 -4.36
N SER A 61 -10.51 -9.46 -4.62
CA SER A 61 -10.11 -10.83 -4.33
C SER A 61 -8.81 -11.07 -5.12
N PRO A 62 -7.67 -11.35 -4.48
CA PRO A 62 -6.53 -11.89 -5.19
C PRO A 62 -6.88 -13.35 -5.51
N SER A 63 -7.74 -13.59 -6.51
CA SER A 63 -7.66 -14.84 -7.24
C SER A 63 -6.43 -14.73 -8.11
N ILE A 64 -5.29 -15.02 -7.50
CA ILE A 64 -4.04 -15.31 -8.19
C ILE A 64 -4.25 -16.68 -8.83
N ASP A 65 -5.02 -16.70 -9.91
CA ASP A 65 -4.93 -17.72 -10.95
C ASP A 65 -4.87 -17.01 -12.30
N GLN A 66 -4.00 -15.99 -12.37
CA GLN A 66 -3.33 -15.72 -13.63
C GLN A 66 -2.01 -16.48 -13.53
N CYS A 67 -2.11 -17.79 -13.78
CA CYS A 67 -0.98 -18.48 -14.38
C CYS A 67 -0.71 -17.74 -15.69
N ASP A 68 0.22 -16.79 -15.61
CA ASP A 68 0.94 -16.30 -16.76
C ASP A 68 1.30 -17.56 -17.54
N SER A 69 0.61 -17.80 -18.65
CA SER A 69 0.96 -18.87 -19.56
C SER A 69 2.27 -18.42 -20.18
N ILE A 70 3.36 -18.60 -19.43
CA ILE A 70 4.73 -18.51 -19.91
C ILE A 70 4.76 -19.53 -21.03
N GLY A 71 4.51 -19.06 -22.25
CA GLY A 71 4.65 -19.87 -23.44
C GLY A 71 6.04 -20.48 -23.37
N VAL A 72 6.12 -21.80 -23.56
CA VAL A 72 7.41 -22.48 -23.55
C VAL A 72 8.32 -21.73 -24.53
N ALA A 73 9.45 -21.20 -24.03
CA ALA A 73 10.36 -20.44 -24.87
C ALA A 73 10.78 -21.33 -26.05
N SER A 74 10.63 -20.83 -27.28
CA SER A 74 10.98 -21.62 -28.44
C SER A 74 12.49 -21.65 -28.60
N ALA A 75 13.03 -22.70 -29.22
CA ALA A 75 14.47 -22.81 -29.47
C ALA A 75 15.03 -21.67 -30.35
N SER A 76 14.16 -20.86 -30.99
CA SER A 76 14.53 -19.67 -31.75
C SER A 76 14.74 -18.42 -30.88
N ASP A 77 14.25 -18.41 -29.64
CA ASP A 77 14.42 -17.30 -28.69
C ASP A 77 15.79 -17.32 -27.98
N VAL A 78 16.53 -18.43 -28.11
CA VAL A 78 17.86 -18.60 -27.51
C VAL A 78 18.95 -18.43 -28.56
N SER A 79 20.03 -17.74 -28.19
CA SER A 79 21.21 -17.64 -29.06
C SER A 79 21.80 -19.02 -29.32
N PRO A 80 22.34 -19.30 -30.52
CA PRO A 80 22.90 -20.61 -30.88
C PRO A 80 24.10 -21.04 -30.03
N ASN A 81 24.66 -20.13 -29.24
CA ASN A 81 25.75 -20.41 -28.30
C ASN A 81 25.29 -20.71 -26.87
N THR A 82 23.97 -20.79 -26.62
CA THR A 82 23.45 -21.10 -25.28
C THR A 82 23.65 -22.61 -25.01
N PRO A 83 24.50 -23.01 -24.04
CA PRO A 83 24.70 -24.42 -23.73
C PRO A 83 23.42 -25.01 -23.14
N ARG A 84 23.13 -26.28 -23.47
CA ARG A 84 21.96 -26.99 -22.94
C ARG A 84 22.13 -27.14 -21.43
N ALA A 85 21.08 -26.82 -20.67
CA ALA A 85 21.03 -27.13 -19.26
C ALA A 85 20.99 -28.66 -19.10
N ASP A 86 21.98 -29.19 -18.38
CA ASP A 86 22.11 -30.62 -18.05
C ASP A 86 20.97 -30.99 -17.09
N GLU A 87 20.13 -31.95 -17.48
CA GLU A 87 19.04 -32.46 -16.62
C GLU A 87 19.57 -33.67 -15.83
N THR A 88 19.77 -33.51 -14.53
CA THR A 88 20.14 -34.59 -13.59
C THR A 88 19.01 -35.57 -13.33
#